data_AF-A0A840E386-F1
#
_entry.id   AF-A0A840E386-F1
#
_cell.length_a   1.000
_cell.length_b   1.000
_cell.length_c   1.000
_cell.angle_alpha   90.00
_cell.angle_beta   90.00
_cell.angle_gamma   90.00
#
_symmetry.space_group_name_H-M   'P 1'
#
loop_
_entity.id
_entity.type
_entity.pdbx_description
1 polymer ?
#
loop_
_entity_poly.entity_id
_entity_poly.type
_entity_poly.pdbx_seq_one_letter_code
_entity_poly.pdbx_strand_id
1 'polypeptide(L)'
;MNDERQVNMNEEKDLALDDDLHFGQLELDEGRAEDEEGNEKQKNLQSHGSASGEEEFDFSAFTPFKTKPVTRTSEAGVLSIVYSKKNGKRVAISPDVIREIGNPKTVQIARSPKAIAISEHLGEWNANYELKTAAGKRIIYSSDLVRHLVDYYNLNFEDRTSITFSDVSYRTHNGKKVAIIPIK
;
A
#
# COMPACT_ATOMS: atom_id res chain seq x y z
N MET A 1 -42.07 62.04 18.81
CA MET A 1 -42.66 60.70 18.57
C MET A 1 -41.87 59.74 19.44
N ASN A 2 -42.54 59.23 20.48
CA ASN A 2 -42.02 58.23 21.42
C ASN A 2 -41.97 56.85 20.76
N ASP A 3 -40.97 56.04 21.14
CA ASP A 3 -41.09 54.72 21.78
C ASP A 3 -39.75 54.00 21.62
N GLU A 4 -38.92 53.85 22.65
CA GLU A 4 -39.02 52.94 23.81
C GLU A 4 -38.76 51.46 23.48
N ARG A 5 -37.70 50.95 24.14
CA ARG A 5 -37.51 49.59 24.69
C ARG A 5 -37.10 48.47 23.70
N GLN A 6 -36.18 47.57 24.04
CA GLN A 6 -35.60 47.20 25.33
C GLN A 6 -34.28 46.45 25.15
N VAL A 7 -33.33 46.74 26.05
CA VAL A 7 -32.20 45.89 26.42
C VAL A 7 -32.75 44.75 27.26
N ASN A 8 -32.32 43.50 27.02
CA ASN A 8 -32.46 42.44 28.02
C ASN A 8 -31.12 41.74 28.23
N MET A 9 -30.64 41.82 29.47
CA MET A 9 -29.51 41.10 30.04
C MET A 9 -30.01 39.75 30.62
N ASN A 10 -29.04 38.91 31.01
CA ASN A 10 -29.14 37.69 31.82
C ASN A 10 -29.36 36.41 30.98
N GLU A 11 -28.72 35.27 31.23
CA GLU A 11 -27.85 34.83 32.33
C GLU A 11 -27.14 33.53 31.91
N GLU A 12 -26.11 33.20 32.68
CA GLU A 12 -25.15 32.10 32.65
C GLU A 12 -25.71 30.67 32.39
N LYS A 13 -24.86 29.82 31.79
CA LYS A 13 -24.44 28.54 32.40
C LYS A 13 -23.30 27.85 31.64
N ASP A 14 -22.23 27.60 32.38
CA ASP A 14 -21.17 26.64 32.10
C ASP A 14 -21.73 25.25 31.75
N LEU A 15 -21.06 24.54 30.84
CA LEU A 15 -20.99 23.07 30.84
C LEU A 15 -19.75 22.64 30.04
N ALA A 16 -18.73 22.22 30.80
CA ALA A 16 -17.55 21.52 30.32
C ALA A 16 -17.89 20.10 29.86
N LEU A 17 -17.24 19.61 28.81
CA LEU A 17 -17.04 18.18 28.57
C LEU A 17 -15.66 17.98 27.91
N ASP A 18 -14.71 17.55 28.75
CA ASP A 18 -13.47 16.90 28.36
C ASP A 18 -13.79 15.44 27.97
N ASP A 19 -13.43 15.04 26.74
CA ASP A 19 -13.42 13.64 26.33
C ASP A 19 -12.02 13.04 26.58
N ASP A 20 -11.79 12.65 27.82
CA ASP A 20 -10.66 11.80 28.23
C ASP A 20 -10.92 10.34 27.81
N LEU A 21 -10.25 9.91 26.75
CA LEU A 21 -10.18 8.50 26.35
C LEU A 21 -9.28 7.71 27.31
N HIS A 22 -9.89 7.04 28.29
CA HIS A 22 -9.24 6.08 29.17
C HIS A 22 -8.71 4.85 28.41
N PHE A 23 -7.38 4.73 28.33
CA PHE A 23 -6.67 3.52 27.93
C PHE A 23 -6.49 2.64 29.19
N GLY A 24 -7.31 1.59 29.31
CA GLY A 24 -7.23 0.61 30.40
C GLY A 24 -6.07 -0.37 30.20
N GLN A 25 -5.13 -0.32 31.14
CA GLN A 25 -4.01 -1.24 31.34
C GLN A 25 -4.50 -2.67 31.63
N LEU A 26 -3.93 -3.69 30.98
CA LEU A 26 -4.12 -5.11 31.36
C LEU A 26 -2.75 -5.67 31.78
N GLU A 27 -2.65 -5.97 33.08
CA GLU A 27 -1.50 -6.56 33.74
C GLU A 27 -1.47 -8.09 33.57
N LEU A 28 -0.25 -8.64 33.67
CA LEU A 28 0.10 -10.05 33.75
C LEU A 28 -0.22 -10.60 35.15
N ASP A 29 -0.63 -11.88 35.24
CA ASP A 29 -0.39 -12.67 36.45
C ASP A 29 -0.20 -14.17 36.14
N GLU A 30 0.71 -14.80 36.90
CA GLU A 30 1.17 -16.18 36.81
C GLU A 30 0.58 -17.04 37.97
N GLY A 31 0.33 -18.33 37.73
CA GLY A 31 0.64 -19.37 38.74
C GLY A 31 -0.46 -20.37 39.17
N ARG A 32 -0.12 -21.68 39.03
CA ARG A 32 -0.45 -22.90 39.83
C ARG A 32 -1.92 -23.35 39.98
N ALA A 33 -2.28 -24.61 40.26
CA ALA A 33 -1.84 -26.01 40.03
C ALA A 33 -2.90 -26.90 40.77
N GLU A 34 -3.00 -28.22 40.42
CA GLU A 34 -3.58 -29.34 41.23
C GLU A 34 -5.15 -29.42 41.28
N ASP A 35 -5.91 -30.53 41.11
CA ASP A 35 -5.71 -31.99 41.10
C ASP A 35 -6.96 -32.78 40.56
N GLU A 36 -6.78 -34.10 40.38
CA GLU A 36 -7.71 -35.25 40.58
C GLU A 36 -8.54 -35.91 39.44
N GLU A 37 -8.62 -37.23 39.62
CA GLU A 37 -8.91 -38.38 38.76
C GLU A 37 -10.41 -38.59 38.40
N GLY A 38 -10.67 -39.38 37.34
CA GLY A 38 -12.02 -39.92 37.10
C GLY A 38 -12.18 -40.75 35.82
N ASN A 39 -12.48 -42.03 35.99
CA ASN A 39 -12.39 -43.13 35.04
C ASN A 39 -13.65 -43.35 34.14
N GLU A 40 -13.41 -43.86 32.92
CA GLU A 40 -14.18 -44.87 32.17
C GLU A 40 -15.54 -44.64 31.43
N LYS A 41 -15.54 -45.25 30.21
CA LYS A 41 -16.64 -45.77 29.34
C LYS A 41 -17.20 -44.84 28.25
N GLN A 42 -16.75 -45.01 26.99
CA GLN A 42 -17.28 -45.92 25.93
C GLN A 42 -18.77 -45.67 25.64
N LYS A 43 -19.28 -45.48 24.42
CA LYS A 43 -18.95 -45.89 23.05
C LYS A 43 -19.83 -45.03 22.13
N ASN A 44 -19.36 -44.61 20.96
CA ASN A 44 -20.02 -44.86 19.66
C ASN A 44 -19.24 -44.13 18.55
N LEU A 45 -18.18 -44.75 18.05
CA LEU A 45 -17.53 -44.34 16.81
C LEU A 45 -18.02 -45.30 15.73
N GLN A 46 -18.88 -44.79 14.84
CA GLN A 46 -19.30 -45.50 13.65
C GLN A 46 -18.07 -45.82 12.81
N SER A 47 -17.88 -47.12 12.60
CA SER A 47 -16.84 -47.71 11.78
C SER A 47 -17.01 -47.30 10.31
N HIS A 48 -16.15 -46.41 9.82
CA HIS A 48 -15.79 -46.43 8.40
C HIS A 48 -14.50 -47.23 8.28
N GLY A 49 -14.64 -48.41 7.68
CA GLY A 49 -13.58 -49.41 7.59
C GLY A 49 -12.33 -48.86 6.92
N SER A 50 -11.20 -49.10 7.58
CA SER A 50 -9.88 -49.04 6.98
C SER A 50 -9.75 -50.14 5.92
N ALA A 51 -10.00 -49.79 4.67
CA ALA A 51 -9.41 -50.49 3.54
C ALA A 51 -8.11 -49.77 3.21
N SER A 52 -7.04 -50.13 3.93
CA SER A 52 -5.67 -49.74 3.62
C SER A 52 -5.22 -50.50 2.37
N GLY A 53 -5.56 -49.96 1.21
CA GLY A 53 -4.92 -50.24 -0.06
C GLY A 53 -4.52 -48.90 -0.65
N GLU A 54 -3.32 -48.43 -0.32
CA GLU A 54 -2.72 -47.33 -1.07
C GLU A 54 -2.35 -47.92 -2.44
N GLU A 55 -3.27 -47.85 -3.40
CA GLU A 55 -2.94 -48.17 -4.78
C GLU A 55 -1.95 -47.11 -5.27
N GLU A 56 -0.69 -47.53 -5.42
CA GLU A 56 0.38 -46.73 -5.98
C GLU A 56 0.00 -46.36 -7.42
N PHE A 57 -0.22 -45.07 -7.66
CA PHE A 57 -0.63 -44.58 -8.97
C PHE A 57 0.59 -44.58 -9.91
N ASP A 58 0.55 -45.43 -10.94
CA ASP A 58 1.64 -45.56 -11.89
C ASP A 58 1.72 -44.36 -12.84
N PHE A 59 2.76 -43.55 -12.66
CA PHE A 59 3.06 -42.41 -13.53
C PHE A 59 3.85 -42.79 -14.80
N SER A 60 4.10 -44.08 -15.08
CA SER A 60 4.89 -44.53 -16.24
C SER A 60 4.32 -44.08 -17.59
N ALA A 61 3.00 -43.86 -17.66
CA ALA A 61 2.32 -43.35 -18.86
C ALA A 61 2.50 -41.84 -19.09
N PHE A 62 3.04 -41.08 -18.12
CA PHE A 62 3.17 -39.63 -18.20
C PHE A 62 4.52 -39.26 -18.81
N THR A 63 4.49 -38.51 -19.91
CA THR A 63 5.70 -37.95 -20.50
C THR A 63 5.90 -36.51 -19.98
N PRO A 64 7.04 -36.19 -19.33
CA PRO A 64 7.28 -34.84 -18.85
C PRO A 64 7.46 -33.86 -20.01
N PHE A 65 6.82 -32.69 -19.92
CA PHE A 65 7.07 -31.61 -20.86
C PHE A 65 8.50 -31.10 -20.68
N LYS A 66 9.31 -31.18 -21.75
CA LYS A 66 10.65 -30.61 -21.78
C LYS A 66 10.57 -29.12 -22.08
N THR A 67 10.27 -28.31 -21.06
CA THR A 67 10.35 -26.85 -21.17
C THR A 67 11.55 -26.34 -20.38
N LYS A 68 12.18 -25.27 -20.87
CA LYS A 68 13.13 -24.50 -20.06
C LYS A 68 12.32 -23.40 -19.40
N PRO A 69 12.27 -23.30 -18.06
CA PRO A 69 11.65 -22.17 -17.41
C PRO A 69 12.42 -20.92 -17.82
N VAL A 70 11.76 -20.03 -18.58
CA VAL A 70 12.32 -18.73 -18.92
C VAL A 70 12.08 -17.82 -17.72
N THR A 71 13.09 -17.65 -16.88
CA THR A 71 13.09 -16.60 -15.86
C THR A 71 13.48 -15.30 -16.54
N ARG A 72 12.57 -14.31 -16.54
CA ARG A 72 12.92 -12.95 -16.96
C ARG A 72 13.69 -12.28 -15.82
N THR A 73 15.00 -12.16 -15.95
CA THR A 73 15.80 -11.23 -15.14
C THR A 73 15.65 -9.83 -15.75
N SER A 74 14.54 -9.15 -15.47
CA SER A 74 14.45 -7.71 -15.73
C SER A 74 15.03 -6.97 -14.54
N GLU A 75 15.83 -5.93 -14.80
CA GLU A 75 16.16 -4.94 -13.77
C GLU A 75 14.87 -4.46 -13.07
N ALA A 76 14.92 -4.33 -11.75
CA ALA A 76 13.76 -3.94 -10.96
C ALA A 76 13.32 -2.53 -11.37
N GLY A 77 12.10 -2.41 -11.89
CA GLY A 77 11.57 -1.12 -12.30
C GLY A 77 11.43 -0.15 -11.14
N VAL A 78 11.97 1.07 -11.30
CA VAL A 78 11.95 2.13 -10.28
C VAL A 78 10.63 2.90 -10.27
N LEU A 79 10.00 3.05 -11.43
CA LEU A 79 8.75 3.78 -11.61
C LEU A 79 7.91 3.10 -12.70
N SER A 80 6.66 2.77 -12.41
CA SER A 80 5.69 2.30 -13.39
C SER A 80 4.52 3.26 -13.48
N ILE A 81 4.21 3.74 -14.68
CA ILE A 81 2.97 4.46 -14.97
C ILE A 81 1.96 3.43 -15.47
N VAL A 82 0.86 3.25 -14.73
CA VAL A 82 -0.22 2.33 -15.06
C VAL A 82 -1.40 3.12 -15.60
N TYR A 83 -1.77 2.83 -16.84
CA TYR A 83 -2.87 3.47 -17.56
C TYR A 83 -3.93 2.44 -17.98
N SER A 84 -4.47 1.72 -17.01
CA SER A 84 -5.50 0.71 -17.29
C SER A 84 -6.89 1.33 -17.34
N LYS A 85 -7.67 1.00 -18.38
CA LYS A 85 -9.09 1.34 -18.47
C LYS A 85 -9.95 0.58 -17.43
N LYS A 86 -9.51 -0.61 -17.00
CA LYS A 86 -10.27 -1.50 -16.09
C LYS A 86 -9.76 -1.44 -14.65
N ASN A 87 -8.45 -1.45 -14.46
CA ASN A 87 -7.83 -1.65 -13.14
C ASN A 87 -7.37 -0.34 -12.47
N GLY A 88 -7.85 0.80 -12.97
CA GLY A 88 -7.51 2.13 -12.50
C GLY A 88 -6.16 2.66 -13.01
N LYS A 89 -5.97 3.97 -12.85
CA LYS A 89 -4.75 4.69 -13.20
C LYS A 89 -3.93 4.96 -11.94
N ARG A 90 -2.63 4.67 -11.99
CA ARG A 90 -1.74 4.85 -10.83
C ARG A 90 -0.29 5.00 -11.25
N VAL A 91 0.49 5.65 -10.40
CA VAL A 91 1.95 5.64 -10.47
C VAL A 91 2.45 4.71 -9.36
N ALA A 92 3.27 3.72 -9.73
CA ALA A 92 3.89 2.80 -8.79
C ALA A 92 5.38 3.08 -8.70
N ILE A 93 5.87 3.39 -7.51
CA ILE A 93 7.25 3.73 -7.21
C ILE A 93 7.86 2.56 -6.45
N SER A 94 9.11 2.21 -6.76
CA SER A 94 9.82 1.18 -6.01
C SER A 94 9.99 1.60 -4.54
N PRO A 95 9.94 0.66 -3.59
CA PRO A 95 10.17 0.96 -2.19
C PRO A 95 11.58 1.50 -1.95
N ASP A 96 12.55 1.13 -2.79
CA ASP A 96 13.94 1.60 -2.70
C ASP A 96 14.06 3.10 -3.01
N VAL A 97 13.36 3.59 -4.04
CA VAL A 97 13.31 5.03 -4.33
C VAL A 97 12.70 5.80 -3.15
N ILE A 98 11.61 5.30 -2.58
CA ILE A 98 10.95 5.95 -1.44
C ILE A 98 11.83 5.94 -0.19
N ARG A 99 12.53 4.83 0.08
CA ARG A 99 13.50 4.74 1.17
C ARG A 99 14.65 5.73 0.99
N GLU A 100 15.18 5.85 -0.22
CA GLU A 100 16.31 6.72 -0.53
C GLU A 100 15.96 8.21 -0.36
N ILE A 101 14.71 8.63 -0.66
CA ILE A 101 14.25 10.00 -0.44
C ILE A 101 13.76 10.27 1.00
N GLY A 102 13.98 9.35 1.95
CA GLY A 102 13.67 9.54 3.38
C GLY A 102 12.38 8.89 3.87
N ASN A 103 11.79 7.99 3.09
CA ASN A 103 10.53 7.28 3.39
C ASN A 103 9.35 8.20 3.79
N PRO A 104 9.06 9.26 3.02
CA PRO A 104 7.97 10.16 3.34
C PRO A 104 6.60 9.48 3.13
N LYS A 105 5.57 9.96 3.85
CA LYS A 105 4.18 9.51 3.66
C LYS A 105 3.53 10.09 2.41
N THR A 106 3.97 11.29 2.03
CA THR A 106 3.51 12.02 0.85
C THR A 106 4.71 12.42 0.00
N VAL A 107 4.51 12.52 -1.31
CA VAL A 107 5.55 12.98 -2.23
C VAL A 107 5.03 14.07 -3.15
N GLN A 108 5.93 14.91 -3.62
CA GLN A 108 5.70 15.81 -4.72
C GLN A 108 6.34 15.24 -5.98
N ILE A 109 5.67 15.46 -7.11
CA ILE A 109 6.15 15.03 -8.43
C ILE A 109 6.24 16.24 -9.33
N ALA A 110 7.42 16.44 -9.92
CA ALA A 110 7.65 17.43 -10.97
C ALA A 110 8.13 16.75 -12.25
N ARG A 111 7.99 17.46 -13.37
CA ARG A 111 8.38 16.98 -14.70
C ARG A 111 9.30 17.97 -15.40
N SER A 112 10.20 17.43 -16.19
CA SER A 112 11.02 18.13 -17.18
C SER A 112 10.90 17.39 -18.52
N PRO A 113 11.34 17.95 -19.65
CA PRO A 113 11.19 17.27 -20.95
C PRO A 113 11.81 15.87 -21.03
N LYS A 114 12.79 15.55 -20.16
CA LYS A 114 13.55 14.29 -20.19
C LYS A 114 13.52 13.49 -18.89
N ALA A 115 12.82 13.96 -17.85
CA ALA A 115 12.86 13.29 -16.55
C ALA A 115 11.70 13.68 -15.63
N ILE A 116 11.33 12.74 -14.77
CA ILE A 116 10.41 12.93 -13.64
C ILE A 116 11.24 13.08 -12.36
N ALA A 117 10.92 14.09 -11.55
CA ALA A 117 11.51 14.29 -10.23
C ALA A 117 10.50 13.91 -9.14
N ILE A 118 10.97 13.20 -8.11
CA ILE A 118 10.17 12.76 -6.96
C ILE A 118 10.94 13.10 -5.68
N SER A 119 10.28 13.75 -4.73
CA SER A 119 10.83 14.10 -3.41
C SER A 119 9.71 14.22 -2.38
N GLU A 120 10.05 14.23 -1.10
CA GLU A 120 9.12 14.68 -0.04
C GLU A 120 8.64 16.11 -0.32
N HIS A 121 9.55 16.98 -0.79
CA HIS A 121 9.25 18.36 -1.13
C HIS A 121 10.14 18.83 -2.30
N LEU A 122 9.52 19.47 -3.29
CA LEU A 122 10.10 20.07 -4.49
C LEU A 122 9.81 21.58 -4.58
N GLY A 123 8.74 22.06 -3.94
CA GLY A 123 8.41 23.48 -3.83
C GLY A 123 6.92 23.72 -3.56
N GLU A 124 6.60 24.93 -3.12
CA GLU A 124 5.27 25.33 -2.62
C GLU A 124 4.11 25.11 -3.61
N TRP A 125 4.37 25.21 -4.91
CA TRP A 125 3.34 25.11 -5.94
C TRP A 125 3.07 23.68 -6.41
N ASN A 126 3.80 22.69 -5.90
CA ASN A 126 3.61 21.29 -6.28
C ASN A 126 2.52 20.63 -5.44
N ALA A 127 1.70 19.81 -6.09
CA ALA A 127 0.73 18.99 -5.39
C ALA A 127 1.41 17.90 -4.55
N ASN A 128 0.87 17.65 -3.37
CA ASN A 128 1.27 16.52 -2.52
C ASN A 128 0.41 15.30 -2.85
N TYR A 129 1.07 14.16 -3.04
CA TYR A 129 0.44 12.88 -3.31
C TYR A 129 0.67 11.92 -2.15
N GLU A 130 -0.40 11.40 -1.57
CA GLU A 130 -0.32 10.38 -0.54
C GLU A 130 0.16 9.03 -1.14
N LEU A 131 1.12 8.39 -0.47
CA LEU A 131 1.61 7.08 -0.85
C LEU A 131 0.81 5.98 -0.15
N LYS A 132 0.19 5.11 -0.94
CA LYS A 132 -0.39 3.84 -0.46
C LYS A 132 0.59 2.69 -0.67
N THR A 133 0.42 1.61 0.06
CA THR A 133 1.22 0.40 -0.15
C THR A 133 0.37 -0.66 -0.84
N ALA A 134 0.84 -1.19 -1.97
CA ALA A 134 0.21 -2.32 -2.63
C ALA A 134 1.25 -3.17 -3.36
N ALA A 135 1.18 -4.49 -3.21
CA ALA A 135 2.08 -5.46 -3.86
C ALA A 135 3.58 -5.10 -3.71
N GLY A 136 3.99 -4.70 -2.50
CA GLY A 136 5.38 -4.33 -2.20
C GLY A 136 5.87 -3.01 -2.82
N LYS A 137 4.99 -2.26 -3.50
CA LYS A 137 5.30 -0.95 -4.10
C LYS A 137 4.57 0.18 -3.37
N ARG A 138 5.06 1.41 -3.58
CA ARG A 138 4.43 2.64 -3.12
C ARG A 138 3.62 3.25 -4.27
N ILE A 139 2.33 3.46 -4.05
CA ILE A 139 1.35 3.75 -5.09
C ILE A 139 0.74 5.13 -4.88
N ILE A 140 0.64 5.88 -5.96
CA ILE A 140 -0.17 7.10 -6.05
C ILE A 140 -1.36 6.81 -6.93
N TYR A 141 -2.56 6.90 -6.36
CA TYR A 141 -3.82 6.81 -7.09
C TYR A 141 -4.26 8.22 -7.51
N SER A 142 -3.87 8.63 -8.72
CA SER A 142 -4.32 9.89 -9.30
C SER A 142 -4.48 9.75 -10.81
N SER A 143 -5.73 9.75 -11.28
CA SER A 143 -6.03 9.68 -12.70
C SER A 143 -5.51 10.90 -13.46
N ASP A 144 -5.53 12.08 -12.83
CA ASP A 144 -5.13 13.33 -13.46
C ASP A 144 -3.61 13.45 -13.55
N LEU A 145 -2.87 13.07 -12.50
CA LEU A 145 -1.41 12.96 -12.58
C LEU A 145 -1.00 12.03 -13.71
N VAL A 146 -1.62 10.84 -13.78
CA VAL A 146 -1.28 9.87 -14.82
C VAL A 146 -1.60 10.43 -16.20
N ARG A 147 -2.78 11.03 -16.42
CA ARG A 147 -3.11 11.66 -17.71
C ARG A 147 -2.08 12.71 -18.09
N HIS A 148 -1.74 13.62 -17.18
CA HIS A 148 -0.74 14.67 -17.43
C HIS A 148 0.63 14.09 -17.80
N LEU A 149 1.06 13.00 -17.17
CA LEU A 149 2.31 12.32 -17.51
C LEU A 149 2.23 11.66 -18.90
N VAL A 150 1.12 10.98 -19.20
CA VAL A 150 0.91 10.34 -20.50
C VAL A 150 0.91 11.37 -21.63
N ASP A 151 0.15 12.45 -21.46
CA ASP A 151 0.00 13.49 -22.48
C ASP A 151 1.31 14.27 -22.66
N TYR A 152 2.00 14.63 -21.56
CA TYR A 152 3.23 15.42 -21.63
C TYR A 152 4.40 14.67 -22.31
N TYR A 153 4.54 13.38 -22.04
CA TYR A 153 5.60 12.55 -22.62
C TYR A 153 5.16 11.77 -23.86
N ASN A 154 3.93 11.96 -24.33
CA ASN A 154 3.34 11.25 -25.47
C ASN A 154 3.49 9.72 -25.36
N LEU A 155 3.16 9.17 -24.18
CA LEU A 155 3.34 7.75 -23.89
C LEU A 155 2.24 6.90 -24.55
N ASN A 156 2.62 5.88 -25.32
CA ASN A 156 1.66 4.98 -25.98
C ASN A 156 1.25 3.78 -25.09
N PHE A 157 -0.07 3.61 -24.89
CA PHE A 157 -0.69 2.52 -24.12
C PHE A 157 -1.70 1.68 -24.94
N GLU A 158 -1.63 1.70 -26.28
CA GLU A 158 -2.56 0.95 -27.14
C GLU A 158 -2.50 -0.58 -26.90
N ASP A 159 -1.31 -1.14 -26.73
CA ASP A 159 -1.04 -2.57 -26.57
C ASP A 159 -0.62 -2.96 -25.14
N ARG A 160 -0.58 -2.01 -24.22
CA ARG A 160 -0.02 -2.19 -22.87
C ARG A 160 -0.79 -1.41 -21.82
N THR A 161 -0.78 -1.92 -20.59
CA THR A 161 -1.42 -1.26 -19.45
C THR A 161 -0.45 -0.49 -18.57
N SER A 162 0.87 -0.69 -18.76
CA SER A 162 1.90 -0.04 -17.96
C SER A 162 3.17 0.21 -18.77
N ILE A 163 3.84 1.33 -18.50
CA ILE A 163 5.22 1.61 -18.91
C ILE A 163 6.06 1.71 -17.65
N THR A 164 7.24 1.07 -17.65
CA THR A 164 8.13 1.04 -16.50
C THR A 164 9.51 1.57 -16.87
N PHE A 165 10.02 2.47 -16.03
CA PHE A 165 11.35 3.03 -16.09
C PHE A 165 12.21 2.35 -15.03
N SER A 166 13.45 2.02 -15.37
CA SER A 166 14.38 1.29 -14.50
C SER A 166 15.53 2.17 -13.97
N ASP A 167 15.81 3.28 -14.64
CA ASP A 167 16.91 4.16 -14.26
C ASP A 167 16.47 5.18 -13.21
N VAL A 168 17.33 5.45 -12.23
CA VAL A 168 17.18 6.54 -11.27
C VAL A 168 18.53 7.13 -10.90
N SER A 169 18.57 8.44 -10.73
CA SER A 169 19.69 9.15 -10.12
C SER A 169 19.20 10.01 -8.96
N TYR A 170 20.06 10.27 -7.99
CA TYR A 170 19.69 11.04 -6.80
C TYR A 170 20.46 12.36 -6.75
N ARG A 171 19.75 13.42 -6.36
CA ARG A 171 20.29 14.76 -6.12
C ARG A 171 19.77 15.30 -4.80
N THR A 172 20.41 16.35 -4.31
CA THR A 172 19.94 17.08 -3.12
C THR A 172 19.40 18.44 -3.56
N HIS A 173 18.22 18.82 -3.07
CA HIS A 173 17.61 20.12 -3.28
C HIS A 173 17.00 20.58 -1.95
N ASN A 174 17.36 21.79 -1.48
CA ASN A 174 16.91 22.35 -0.20
C ASN A 174 17.07 21.39 0.99
N GLY A 175 18.18 20.65 1.04
CA GLY A 175 18.46 19.66 2.09
C GLY A 175 17.64 18.36 2.00
N LYS A 176 16.80 18.19 0.97
CA LYS A 176 16.00 16.99 0.72
C LYS A 176 16.57 16.20 -0.46
N LYS A 177 16.55 14.87 -0.36
CA LYS A 177 16.93 13.98 -1.47
C LYS A 177 15.81 13.94 -2.50
N VAL A 178 16.18 14.07 -3.77
CA VAL A 178 15.31 14.05 -4.94
C VAL A 178 15.73 12.89 -5.83
N ALA A 179 14.78 12.02 -6.16
CA ALA A 179 14.94 10.99 -7.17
C ALA A 179 14.62 11.57 -8.55
N ILE A 180 15.51 11.38 -9.51
CA ILE A 180 15.39 11.82 -10.90
C ILE A 180 15.35 10.59 -11.79
N ILE A 181 14.20 10.35 -12.42
CA ILE A 181 13.93 9.19 -13.27
C ILE A 181 13.91 9.68 -14.71
N PRO A 182 14.89 9.32 -15.56
CA PRO A 182 14.92 9.75 -16.94
C PRO A 182 13.82 9.06 -17.77
N ILE A 183 13.26 9.82 -18.71
CA ILE A 183 12.32 9.34 -19.72
C ILE A 183 13.10 9.17 -21.02
N LYS A 184 13.04 7.97 -21.59
CA LYS A 184 13.69 7.57 -22.85
C LYS A 184 12.65 7.41 -23.95
#